data_AF-L9YJ35-F1
#
_entry.id   AF-L9YJ35-F1
#
_cell.length_a   1.000
_cell.length_b   1.000
_cell.length_c   1.000
_cell.angle_alpha   90.00
_cell.angle_beta   90.00
_cell.angle_gamma   90.00
#
_symmetry.space_group_name_H-M   'P 1'
#
loop_
_entity.id
_entity.type
_entity.pdbx_description
1 polymer ?
#
loop_
_entity_poly.entity_id
_entity_poly.type
_entity_poly.pdbx_seq_one_letter_code
_entity_poly.pdbx_strand_id
1 'polypeptide(L)' 'MEVDHIERIADSGHPLEESNPKTLCADCHNEKTVAENSARDPVPNVTLTDYLDLES' A
#
# COMPACT_ATOMS: atom_id res chain seq x y z
N MET A 1 -13.83 6.09 11.67
CA MET A 1 -12.40 6.01 12.04
C MET A 1 -11.86 4.75 11.40
N GLU A 2 -10.67 4.82 10.83
CA GLU A 2 -10.05 3.75 10.06
C GLU A 2 -8.61 3.57 10.52
N VAL A 3 -8.09 2.34 10.50
CA VAL A 3 -6.69 2.05 10.83
C VAL A 3 -5.92 1.98 9.53
N ASP A 4 -4.83 2.74 9.45
CA ASP A 4 -4.00 2.85 8.26
C ASP A 4 -2.51 2.92 8.67
N HIS A 5 -1.60 2.58 7.76
CA HIS A 5 -0.17 2.64 8.00
C HIS A 5 0.33 4.09 7.91
N ILE A 6 1.26 4.49 8.78
CA ILE A 6 1.94 5.80 8.75
C ILE A 6 2.79 5.92 7.49
N GLU A 7 3.58 4.88 7.21
CA GLU A 7 4.33 4.68 5.98
C GLU A 7 3.66 3.60 5.13
N ARG A 8 3.63 3.77 3.81
CA ARG A 8 3.02 2.79 2.91
C ARG A 8 3.69 1.43 3.07
N ILE A 9 2.91 0.36 3.00
CA ILE A 9 3.44 -1.02 2.96
C ILE A 9 4.49 -1.19 1.84
N ALA A 10 4.31 -0.49 0.72
CA ALA A 10 5.27 -0.53 -0.39
C ALA A 10 6.64 0.08 -0.04
N ASP A 11 6.67 1.02 0.92
CA ASP A 11 7.86 1.79 1.29
C ASP A 11 8.48 1.26 2.59
N SER A 12 7.65 0.72 3.51
CA SER A 12 8.08 0.05 4.73
C SER A 12 8.28 -1.44 4.46
N GLY A 13 9.53 -1.92 4.45
CA GLY A 13 9.88 -3.32 4.14
C GLY A 13 9.23 -4.41 5.02
N HIS A 14 8.42 -4.05 6.03
CA HIS A 14 7.66 -4.99 6.86
C HIS A 14 6.19 -4.54 7.10
N PRO A 15 5.18 -5.28 6.63
CA PRO A 15 3.76 -4.90 6.72
C PRO A 15 3.17 -4.95 8.14
N LEU A 16 3.91 -5.50 9.10
CA LEU A 16 3.45 -5.79 10.48
C LEU A 16 4.26 -5.04 11.54
N GLU A 17 5.02 -4.01 11.16
CA GLU A 17 5.72 -3.19 12.15
C GLU A 17 4.70 -2.50 13.06
N GLU A 18 4.66 -2.86 14.34
CA GLU A 18 3.62 -2.42 15.29
C GLU A 18 3.61 -0.90 15.53
N SER A 19 4.70 -0.21 15.18
CA SER A 19 4.81 1.25 15.23
C SER A 19 4.10 1.95 14.07
N ASN A 20 3.81 1.23 12.98
CA ASN A 20 3.34 1.77 11.72
C ASN A 20 1.79 1.95 11.64
N PRO A 21 0.94 1.17 12.32
CA PRO A 21 -0.50 1.43 12.35
C PRO A 21 -0.87 2.71 13.13
N LYS A 22 -1.75 3.52 12.55
CA LYS A 22 -2.35 4.71 13.18
C LYS A 22 -3.84 4.79 12.87
N THR A 23 -4.62 5.22 13.85
CA THR A 23 -6.05 5.52 13.65
C THR A 23 -6.22 6.90 13.02
N LEU A 24 -6.93 6.96 11.90
CA LEU A 24 -7.27 8.18 11.17
C LEU A 24 -8.79 8.45 11.20
N CYS A 25 -9.14 9.72 11.03
CA CYS A 25 -10.52 10.09 10.69
C CYS A 25 -10.83 9.66 9.24
N ALA A 26 -12.11 9.53 8.87
CA ALA A 26 -12.48 9.07 7.52
C ALA A 26 -11.96 10.02 6.42
N ASP A 27 -12.07 11.33 6.66
CA ASP A 27 -11.58 12.35 5.72
C ASP A 27 -10.04 12.30 5.60
N CYS A 28 -9.36 12.16 6.74
CA CYS A 28 -7.92 12.02 6.84
C CYS A 28 -7.40 10.79 6.06
N HIS A 29 -8.13 9.67 6.15
CA HIS A 29 -7.80 8.44 5.43
C HIS A 29 -8.01 8.59 3.92
N ASN A 30 -9.10 9.25 3.51
CA ASN A 30 -9.38 9.53 2.11
C ASN A 30 -8.30 10.45 1.48
N GLU A 31 -7.94 11.53 2.17
CA GLU A 31 -6.87 12.43 1.73
C GLU A 31 -5.53 11.69 1.54
N LYS A 32 -5.16 10.83 2.50
CA LYS A 32 -3.97 9.98 2.41
C LYS A 32 -4.04 9.03 1.22
N THR A 33 -5.16 8.33 1.06
CA THR A 33 -5.39 7.41 -0.07
C THR A 33 -5.22 8.12 -1.42
N VAL A 34 -5.78 9.32 -1.57
CA VAL A 34 -5.65 10.11 -2.80
C VAL A 34 -4.19 10.50 -3.02
N ALA A 35 -3.50 11.01 -2.00
CA ALA A 35 -2.10 11.43 -2.11
C ALA A 35 -1.18 10.27 -2.52
N GLU A 36 -1.32 9.10 -1.89
CA GLU A 36 -0.51 7.91 -2.18
C GLU A 36 -0.75 7.33 -3.58
N ASN A 37 -1.99 7.42 -4.08
CA ASN A 37 -2.32 6.94 -5.42
C ASN A 37 -2.02 7.95 -6.52
N SER A 38 -1.94 9.24 -6.20
CA SER A 38 -1.59 10.31 -7.13
C SER A 38 -0.10 10.32 -7.48
N ALA A 39 0.75 9.86 -6.56
CA ALA A 39 2.21 9.87 -6.69
C ALA A 39 2.81 8.52 -7.15
N ARG A 40 2.00 7.61 -7.70
CA ARG A 40 2.45 6.24 -8.01
C ARG A 40 3.64 6.21 -8.97
N ASP A 41 4.70 5.53 -8.54
CA ASP A 41 5.64 4.82 -9.41
C ASP A 41 4.89 3.96 -10.44
N PRO A 42 5.46 3.75 -11.65
CA PRO A 42 4.80 2.98 -12.69
C PRO A 42 4.30 1.65 -12.14
N VAL A 43 3.00 1.40 -12.34
CA VAL A 43 2.36 0.14 -11.95
C VAL A 43 3.25 -0.99 -12.48
N PRO A 44 3.72 -1.91 -11.62
CA PRO A 44 4.52 -3.01 -12.11
C PRO A 44 3.68 -3.73 -13.18
N ASN A 45 4.25 -3.86 -14.38
CA ASN A 45 3.61 -4.50 -15.51
C ASN A 45 3.64 -6.02 -15.28
N VAL A 46 2.88 -6.48 -14.30
CA VAL A 46 2.74 -7.89 -13.95
C VAL A 46 1.44 -8.37 -14.56
N THR A 47 1.54 -9.34 -15.46
CA THR A 47 0.43 -10.01 -16.12
C THR A 47 0.10 -11.31 -15.39
N LEU A 48 -1.08 -11.87 -15.66
CA LEU A 48 -1.46 -13.18 -15.11
C LEU A 48 -0.47 -14.28 -15.53
N THR A 49 0.17 -14.13 -16.71
CA THR A 49 1.19 -15.04 -17.21
C THR A 49 2.41 -15.11 -16.30
N ASP A 50 2.86 -13.97 -15.76
CA ASP A 50 4.03 -13.90 -14.88
C ASP A 50 3.85 -14.71 -13.58
N TYR A 51 2.60 -14.98 -13.18
CA TYR A 51 2.28 -15.81 -12.01
C TYR A 51 2.19 -17.30 -12.32
N LEU A 52 1.88 -17.68 -13.56
CA LEU A 52 1.70 -19.07 -13.97
C LEU A 52 3.03 -19.77 -14.29
N ASP A 53 4.07 -18.99 -14.63
CA ASP A 53 5.42 -19.51 -14.96
C ASP A 53 6.25 -19.90 -13.71
N LEU A 54 5.73 -19.74 -12.50
CA LEU A 54 6.41 -20.12 -11.25
C LEU A 54 6.23 -21.61 -10.87
N GLU A 55 5.47 -22.39 -11.65
CA GLU A 55 5.19 -23.81 -11.40
C GLU A 55 5.91 -24.78 -12.37
N SER A 56 7.04 -24.40 -12.98
CA SER A 56 7.83 -25.32 -13.84
C SER A 56 9.05 -25.95 -13.17
#